data_AF-A0A368EFL3-F1
#
_entry.id   AF-A0A368EFL3-F1
#
_cell.length_a   1.000
_cell.length_b   1.000
_cell.length_c   1.000
_cell.angle_alpha   90.00
_cell.angle_beta   90.00
_cell.angle_gamma   90.00
#
_symmetry.space_group_name_H-M   'P 1'
#
loop_
_entity.id
_entity.type
_entity.pdbx_description
1 polymer ?
#
loop_
_entity_poly.entity_id
_entity_poly.type
_entity_poly.pdbx_seq_one_letter_code
_entity_poly.pdbx_strand_id
1 'polypeptide(L)'
;MNKKMNRRSAFRKKLRPLPEFKYDIETSVKFLLSCAKQRKFISFIEFNRFYKIPDQDWPLVYPLLYRHLNLVLKYCFENNYPPLSVLVVARDMKQSGEMTQRQITRLSKALSKYQGKSSSPTDEVRDMNGLHKLQNLCFESAPNITISKKYNIKQFNENIRP
;
A
#
# COMPACT_ATOMS: atom_id res chain seq x y z
N MET A 1 -55.23 -20.50 25.16
CA MET A 1 -54.48 -20.26 23.91
C MET A 1 -52.98 -20.16 24.22
N ASN A 2 -52.21 -21.18 23.85
CA ASN A 2 -50.77 -21.27 24.12
C ASN A 2 -49.97 -20.40 23.13
N LYS A 3 -49.26 -19.37 23.63
CA LYS A 3 -48.25 -18.64 22.87
C LYS A 3 -46.98 -19.51 22.77
N LYS A 4 -46.69 -20.03 21.57
CA LYS A 4 -45.43 -20.71 21.27
C LYS A 4 -44.26 -19.72 21.42
N MET A 5 -43.42 -19.93 22.44
CA MET A 5 -42.11 -19.30 22.53
C MET A 5 -41.20 -19.84 21.43
N ASN A 6 -40.88 -19.01 20.45
CA ASN A 6 -39.83 -19.29 19.48
C ASN A 6 -38.46 -19.20 20.19
N ARG A 7 -37.95 -20.34 20.69
CA ARG A 7 -36.55 -20.49 21.05
C ARG A 7 -35.71 -20.50 19.76
N ARG A 8 -35.27 -19.33 19.30
CA ARG A 8 -34.19 -19.25 18.30
C ARG A 8 -32.92 -19.77 18.95
N SER A 9 -32.59 -21.01 18.63
CA SER A 9 -31.42 -21.72 19.12
C SER A 9 -30.13 -21.05 18.62
N ALA A 10 -29.26 -20.79 19.59
CA ALA A 10 -27.82 -20.92 19.56
C ALA A 10 -27.14 -21.12 18.19
N PHE A 11 -26.90 -20.01 17.48
CA PHE A 11 -25.71 -19.88 16.63
C PHE A 11 -25.07 -18.51 16.86
N ARG A 12 -24.71 -18.21 18.11
CA ARG A 12 -23.59 -17.31 18.37
C ARG A 12 -22.31 -18.10 18.03
N LYS A 13 -22.06 -18.31 16.73
CA LYS A 13 -20.67 -18.52 16.29
C LYS A 13 -19.95 -17.28 16.78
N LYS A 14 -19.13 -17.42 17.83
CA LYS A 14 -18.09 -16.44 18.14
C LYS A 14 -17.33 -16.28 16.82
N LEU A 15 -17.63 -15.23 16.07
CA LEU A 15 -16.81 -14.82 14.95
C LEU A 15 -15.42 -14.73 15.55
N ARG A 16 -14.51 -15.60 15.09
CA ARG A 16 -13.11 -15.44 15.45
C ARG A 16 -12.77 -14.00 15.11
N PRO A 17 -12.14 -13.24 16.02
CA PRO A 17 -11.69 -11.91 15.67
C PRO A 17 -10.87 -12.07 14.38
N LEU A 18 -11.26 -11.33 13.35
CA LEU A 18 -10.48 -11.30 12.12
C LEU A 18 -9.05 -10.90 12.51
N PRO A 19 -8.02 -11.52 11.91
CA PRO A 19 -6.65 -11.10 12.17
C PRO A 19 -6.58 -9.58 11.99
N GLU A 20 -6.06 -8.88 13.00
CA GLU A 20 -5.85 -7.44 12.89
C GLU A 20 -4.67 -7.24 11.94
N PHE A 21 -4.94 -7.20 10.64
CA PHE A 21 -3.95 -6.97 9.59
C PHE A 21 -3.41 -5.54 9.72
N LYS A 22 -2.39 -5.36 10.55
CA LYS A 22 -1.84 -4.04 10.83
C LYS A 22 -0.63 -3.77 9.96
N TYR A 23 -0.89 -3.18 8.79
CA TYR A 23 0.17 -2.51 8.06
C TYR A 23 0.59 -1.23 8.81
N ASP A 24 1.89 -0.95 8.80
CA ASP A 24 2.45 0.26 9.40
C ASP A 24 3.17 1.10 8.33
N ILE A 25 2.76 2.36 8.18
CA ILE A 25 3.20 3.23 7.08
C ILE A 25 4.71 3.51 7.17
N GLU A 26 5.21 3.91 8.33
CA GLU A 26 6.63 4.24 8.50
C GLU A 26 7.52 3.02 8.26
N THR A 27 7.11 1.87 8.80
CA THR A 27 7.83 0.60 8.62
C THR A 27 7.84 0.20 7.15
N SER A 28 6.73 0.38 6.43
CA SER A 28 6.67 0.16 4.98
C SER A 28 7.61 1.08 4.21
N VAL A 29 7.63 2.37 4.54
CA VAL A 29 8.51 3.35 3.88
C VAL A 29 9.98 3.00 4.12
N LYS A 30 10.36 2.66 5.37
CA LYS A 30 11.72 2.20 5.70
C LYS A 30 12.10 0.95 4.93
N PHE A 31 11.20 -0.03 4.87
CA PHE A 31 11.42 -1.27 4.15
C PHE A 31 11.60 -1.00 2.64
N LEU A 32 10.66 -0.29 2.01
CA LEU A 32 10.73 0.01 0.58
C LEU A 32 11.93 0.88 0.22
N LEU A 33 12.31 1.83 1.08
CA LEU A 33 13.52 2.62 0.90
C LEU A 33 14.77 1.73 0.94
N SER A 34 14.83 0.76 1.85
CA SER A 34 15.94 -0.19 1.92
C SER A 34 16.02 -1.06 0.64
N CYS A 35 14.87 -1.45 0.08
CA CYS A 35 14.81 -2.16 -1.19
C CYS A 35 15.22 -1.27 -2.37
N ALA A 36 14.80 -0.01 -2.36
CA ALA A 36 15.16 0.98 -3.37
C ALA A 36 16.67 1.24 -3.40
N LYS A 37 17.32 1.33 -2.24
CA LYS A 37 18.80 1.42 -2.12
C LYS A 37 19.52 0.23 -2.75
N GLN A 38 18.88 -0.94 -2.76
CA GLN A 38 19.40 -2.16 -3.39
C GLN A 38 18.93 -2.33 -4.84
N ARG A 39 18.19 -1.35 -5.40
CA ARG A 39 17.57 -1.41 -6.72
C ARG A 39 16.68 -2.65 -6.92
N LYS A 40 15.89 -3.01 -5.90
CA LYS A 40 15.02 -4.19 -5.91
C LYS A 40 13.55 -3.83 -5.94
N PHE A 41 12.81 -4.51 -6.81
CA PHE A 41 11.36 -4.60 -6.73
C PHE A 41 10.94 -5.62 -5.67
N ILE A 42 9.75 -5.43 -5.13
CA ILE A 42 9.15 -6.31 -4.12
C ILE A 42 7.80 -6.80 -4.62
N SER A 43 7.55 -8.10 -4.52
CA SER A 43 6.23 -8.62 -4.87
C SER A 43 5.20 -8.34 -3.78
N PHE A 44 3.91 -8.28 -4.14
CA PHE A 44 2.82 -8.19 -3.15
C PHE A 44 2.90 -9.30 -2.08
N ILE A 45 3.33 -10.50 -2.46
CA ILE A 45 3.50 -11.64 -1.56
C ILE A 45 4.61 -11.36 -0.53
N GLU A 46 5.76 -10.89 -0.99
CA GLU A 46 6.88 -10.57 -0.09
C GLU A 46 6.53 -9.41 0.84
N PHE A 47 5.83 -8.41 0.33
CA PHE A 47 5.35 -7.29 1.13
C PHE A 47 4.38 -7.75 2.23
N ASN A 48 3.46 -8.68 1.92
CA ASN A 48 2.56 -9.26 2.91
C ASN A 48 3.28 -10.13 3.94
N ARG A 49 4.24 -10.94 3.49
CA ARG A 49 5.06 -11.80 4.36
C ARG A 49 5.92 -10.99 5.32
N PHE A 50 6.40 -9.81 4.90
CA PHE A 50 7.08 -8.86 5.78
C PHE A 50 6.19 -8.48 6.99
N TYR A 51 4.87 -8.40 6.81
CA TYR A 51 3.88 -8.18 7.87
C TYR A 51 3.34 -9.47 8.50
N LYS A 52 3.91 -10.64 8.21
CA LYS A 52 3.43 -11.96 8.67
C LYS A 52 1.98 -12.24 8.29
N ILE A 53 1.51 -11.66 7.18
CA ILE A 53 0.16 -11.88 6.64
C ILE A 53 0.18 -13.18 5.81
N PRO A 54 -0.67 -14.17 6.12
CA PRO A 54 -0.67 -15.46 5.43
C PRO A 54 -1.18 -15.35 3.99
N ASP A 55 -0.66 -16.20 3.11
CA ASP A 55 -0.94 -16.22 1.67
C ASP A 55 -2.36 -16.76 1.32
N GLN A 56 -3.19 -17.12 2.30
CA GLN A 56 -4.46 -17.83 2.07
C GLN A 56 -5.69 -16.92 1.89
N ASP A 57 -5.59 -15.62 2.21
CA ASP A 57 -6.73 -14.68 2.21
C ASP A 57 -6.66 -13.59 1.13
N TRP A 58 -6.15 -13.91 -0.06
CA TRP A 58 -5.92 -12.93 -1.14
C TRP A 58 -7.11 -12.02 -1.50
N PRO A 59 -8.36 -12.50 -1.61
CA PRO A 59 -9.49 -11.63 -1.96
C PRO A 59 -9.73 -10.50 -0.94
N LEU A 60 -9.44 -10.76 0.35
CA LEU A 60 -9.58 -9.78 1.42
C LEU A 60 -8.32 -8.93 1.59
N VAL A 61 -7.15 -9.54 1.45
CA VAL A 61 -5.84 -8.91 1.66
C VAL A 61 -5.52 -7.92 0.54
N TYR A 62 -5.92 -8.19 -0.71
CA TYR A 62 -5.55 -7.38 -1.86
C TYR A 62 -6.14 -5.95 -1.84
N PRO A 63 -7.43 -5.74 -1.50
CA PRO A 63 -7.96 -4.39 -1.25
C PRO A 63 -7.25 -3.65 -0.12
N LEU A 64 -6.93 -4.34 0.99
CA LEU A 64 -6.24 -3.75 2.14
C LEU A 64 -4.81 -3.34 1.78
N LEU A 65 -4.09 -4.19 1.04
CA LEU A 65 -2.75 -3.91 0.55
C LEU A 65 -2.74 -2.66 -0.33
N TYR A 66 -3.66 -2.55 -1.29
CA TYR A 66 -3.73 -1.35 -2.13
C TYR A 66 -4.10 -0.09 -1.36
N ARG A 67 -5.04 -0.21 -0.41
CA ARG A 67 -5.37 0.92 0.48
C ARG A 67 -4.12 1.36 1.24
N HIS A 68 -3.35 0.42 1.75
CA HIS A 68 -2.10 0.69 2.45
C HIS A 68 -1.04 1.32 1.55
N LEU A 69 -0.80 0.78 0.35
CA LEU A 69 0.14 1.34 -0.62
C LEU A 69 -0.22 2.78 -1.03
N ASN A 70 -1.52 3.10 -1.10
CA ASN A 70 -1.96 4.48 -1.32
C ASN A 70 -1.65 5.39 -0.12
N LEU A 71 -1.70 4.90 1.11
CA LEU A 71 -1.30 5.67 2.30
C LEU A 71 0.22 5.85 2.36
N VAL A 72 0.99 4.84 1.95
CA VAL A 72 2.45 4.95 1.77
C VAL A 72 2.78 6.01 0.73
N LEU A 73 2.08 6.02 -0.41
CA LEU A 73 2.23 7.04 -1.44
C LEU A 73 1.96 8.45 -0.88
N LYS A 74 0.84 8.61 -0.18
CA LYS A 74 0.47 9.86 0.49
C LYS A 74 1.57 10.33 1.45
N TYR A 75 2.05 9.44 2.32
CA TYR A 75 3.12 9.74 3.26
C TYR A 75 4.41 10.16 2.54
N CYS A 76 4.75 9.51 1.43
CA CYS A 76 5.92 9.89 0.64
C CYS A 76 5.78 11.34 0.12
N PHE A 77 4.61 11.70 -0.43
CA PHE A 77 4.36 13.07 -0.89
C PHE A 77 4.43 14.10 0.26
N GLU A 78 3.79 13.82 1.40
CA GLU A 78 3.81 14.73 2.56
C GLU A 78 5.22 14.96 3.13
N ASN A 79 6.15 14.03 2.90
CA ASN A 79 7.53 14.09 3.39
C ASN A 79 8.57 14.36 2.28
N ASN A 80 8.13 14.74 1.06
CA ASN A 80 9.01 14.94 -0.10
C ASN A 80 9.91 13.74 -0.42
N TYR A 81 9.40 12.53 -0.22
CA TYR A 81 10.05 11.29 -0.62
C TYR A 81 9.56 10.85 -2.01
N PRO A 82 10.38 10.11 -2.77
CA PRO A 82 9.92 9.50 -4.01
C PRO A 82 8.76 8.53 -3.71
N PRO A 83 7.86 8.28 -4.67
CA PRO A 83 6.66 7.48 -4.46
C PRO A 83 6.99 5.97 -4.38
N LEU A 84 7.57 5.54 -3.26
CA LEU A 84 8.16 4.21 -3.07
C LEU A 84 7.19 3.03 -3.30
N SER A 85 5.87 3.25 -3.21
CA SER A 85 4.86 2.21 -3.45
C SER A 85 4.91 1.65 -4.88
N VAL A 86 5.51 2.37 -5.83
CA VAL A 86 5.63 1.93 -7.24
C VAL A 86 6.65 0.82 -7.45
N LEU A 87 7.44 0.51 -6.41
CA LEU A 87 8.36 -0.62 -6.38
C LEU A 87 7.68 -1.93 -5.98
N VAL A 88 6.40 -1.88 -5.57
CA VAL A 88 5.62 -3.06 -5.17
C VAL A 88 4.79 -3.55 -6.36
N VAL A 89 5.13 -4.73 -6.87
CA VAL A 89 4.58 -5.29 -8.13
C VAL A 89 4.02 -6.70 -7.92
N ALA A 90 3.42 -7.26 -8.97
CA ALA A 90 3.00 -8.66 -8.97
C ALA A 90 4.22 -9.61 -8.94
N ARG A 91 4.03 -10.84 -8.46
CA ARG A 91 5.13 -11.81 -8.28
C ARG A 91 5.84 -12.13 -9.59
N ASP A 92 5.05 -12.38 -10.64
CA ASP A 92 5.46 -12.64 -12.00
C ASP A 92 6.18 -11.43 -12.65
N MET A 93 5.82 -10.21 -12.25
CA MET A 93 6.39 -8.97 -12.78
C MET A 93 7.59 -8.44 -11.96
N LYS A 94 8.04 -9.18 -10.94
CA LYS A 94 9.08 -8.72 -10.01
C LYS A 94 10.42 -8.44 -10.69
N GLN A 95 10.78 -9.20 -11.72
CA GLN A 95 12.06 -9.03 -12.39
C GLN A 95 12.10 -7.80 -13.28
N SER A 96 11.00 -7.50 -13.98
CA SER A 96 10.89 -6.37 -14.90
C SER A 96 10.42 -5.08 -14.21
N GLY A 97 9.74 -5.18 -13.07
CA GLY A 97 9.05 -4.05 -12.46
C GLY A 97 7.76 -3.65 -13.18
N GLU A 98 7.27 -4.52 -14.08
CA GLU A 98 6.08 -4.26 -14.85
C GLU A 98 4.81 -4.23 -13.99
N MET A 99 3.78 -3.58 -14.54
CA MET A 99 2.44 -3.57 -13.99
C MET A 99 1.42 -3.71 -15.12
N THR A 100 0.32 -4.39 -14.84
CA THR A 100 -0.82 -4.42 -15.77
C THR A 100 -1.39 -3.01 -15.98
N GLN A 101 -2.03 -2.75 -17.13
CA GLN A 101 -2.68 -1.46 -17.39
C GLN A 101 -3.70 -1.07 -16.29
N ARG A 102 -4.37 -2.07 -15.70
CA ARG A 102 -5.29 -1.86 -14.57
C ARG A 102 -4.56 -1.35 -13.33
N GLN A 103 -3.38 -1.87 -13.04
CA GLN A 103 -2.54 -1.42 -11.92
C GLN A 103 -1.99 -0.02 -12.17
N ILE A 104 -1.49 0.26 -13.38
CA ILE A 104 -1.02 1.59 -13.79
C ILE A 104 -2.15 2.61 -13.64
N THR A 105 -3.35 2.30 -14.14
CA THR A 105 -4.52 3.20 -14.05
C THR A 105 -4.91 3.49 -12.59
N ARG A 106 -4.85 2.48 -11.71
CA ARG A 106 -5.14 2.65 -10.28
C ARG A 106 -4.08 3.52 -9.59
N LEU A 107 -2.81 3.28 -9.89
CA LEU A 107 -1.68 4.03 -9.35
C LEU A 107 -1.73 5.48 -9.82
N SER A 108 -1.96 5.71 -11.11
CA SER A 108 -2.13 7.03 -11.72
C SER A 108 -3.17 7.87 -10.98
N LYS A 109 -4.36 7.29 -10.73
CA LYS A 109 -5.41 7.96 -9.94
C LYS A 109 -4.97 8.30 -8.52
N ALA A 110 -4.16 7.44 -7.88
CA ALA A 110 -3.65 7.69 -6.54
C ALA A 110 -2.58 8.80 -6.54
N LEU A 111 -1.68 8.80 -7.52
CA LEU A 111 -0.67 9.85 -7.71
C LEU A 111 -1.35 11.21 -7.90
N SER A 112 -2.27 11.34 -8.87
CA SER A 112 -2.99 12.60 -9.11
C SER A 112 -3.78 13.10 -7.90
N LYS A 113 -4.26 12.18 -7.05
CA LYS A 113 -5.00 12.55 -5.83
C LYS A 113 -4.09 13.22 -4.78
N TYR A 114 -2.86 12.75 -4.61
CA TYR A 114 -1.98 13.20 -3.52
C TYR A 114 -0.94 14.23 -3.93
N GLN A 115 -0.63 14.33 -5.22
CA GLN A 115 0.35 15.28 -5.77
C GLN A 115 -0.13 16.74 -5.76
N GLY A 116 -1.44 16.99 -5.61
CA GLY A 116 -2.01 18.34 -5.75
C GLY A 116 -1.92 18.85 -7.20
N LYS A 117 -2.52 20.00 -7.50
CA LYS A 117 -2.66 20.57 -8.86
C LYS A 117 -1.33 21.10 -9.48
N SER A 118 -0.18 20.57 -9.07
CA SER A 118 1.13 21.05 -9.50
C SER A 118 1.73 20.15 -10.59
N SER A 119 2.08 20.80 -11.69
CA SER A 119 2.82 20.31 -12.86
C SER A 119 4.19 19.72 -12.47
N SER A 120 4.18 18.49 -11.98
CA SER A 120 5.37 17.73 -11.58
C SER A 120 5.56 16.54 -12.52
N PRO A 121 6.80 16.06 -12.73
CA PRO A 121 7.13 14.95 -13.65
C PRO A 121 6.40 13.63 -13.36
N THR A 122 5.63 13.54 -12.29
CA THR A 122 4.82 12.37 -11.90
C THR A 122 3.38 12.40 -12.47
N ASP A 123 2.96 13.48 -13.14
CA ASP A 123 1.67 13.58 -13.86
C ASP A 123 1.56 12.65 -15.11
N GLU A 124 2.66 11.98 -15.46
CA GLU A 124 2.82 11.23 -16.71
C GLU A 124 2.58 9.71 -16.59
N VAL A 125 2.26 9.17 -15.41
CA VAL A 125 2.07 7.71 -15.29
C VAL A 125 0.73 7.30 -15.91
N ARG A 126 0.71 7.18 -17.23
CA ARG A 126 -0.42 6.67 -18.05
C ARG A 126 -0.11 5.32 -18.68
N ASP A 127 1.18 5.00 -18.78
CA ASP A 127 1.73 3.80 -19.40
C ASP A 127 2.94 3.27 -18.61
N MET A 128 3.54 2.20 -19.13
CA MET A 128 4.73 1.59 -18.54
C MET A 128 5.97 2.48 -18.58
N ASN A 129 6.11 3.33 -19.60
CA ASN A 129 7.26 4.23 -19.73
C ASN A 129 7.26 5.27 -18.61
N GLY A 130 6.11 5.91 -18.36
CA GLY A 130 5.93 6.83 -17.24
C GLY A 130 6.16 6.14 -15.90
N LEU A 131 5.71 4.89 -15.74
CA LEU A 131 5.96 4.10 -14.53
C LEU A 131 7.46 3.83 -14.32
N HIS A 132 8.20 3.44 -15.36
CA HIS A 132 9.62 3.15 -15.25
C HIS A 132 10.47 4.39 -14.91
N LYS A 133 10.14 5.57 -15.47
CA LYS A 133 10.76 6.83 -15.06
C LYS A 133 10.64 7.05 -13.55
N LEU A 134 9.44 6.81 -13.03
CA LEU A 134 9.13 6.98 -11.61
C LEU A 134 9.85 5.94 -10.72
N GLN A 135 9.93 4.69 -11.17
CA GLN A 135 10.68 3.63 -10.49
C GLN A 135 12.19 3.95 -10.46
N ASN A 136 12.74 4.45 -11.56
CA ASN A 136 14.13 4.90 -11.63
C ASN A 136 14.40 6.06 -10.68
N LEU A 137 13.49 7.06 -10.63
CA LEU A 137 13.57 8.15 -9.66
C LEU A 137 13.64 7.63 -8.21
N CYS A 138 12.83 6.61 -7.88
CA CYS A 138 12.89 5.98 -6.55
C CYS A 138 14.28 5.40 -6.27
N PHE A 139 14.88 4.70 -7.23
CA PHE A 139 16.20 4.09 -7.08
C PHE A 139 17.33 5.12 -6.99
N GLU A 140 17.27 6.19 -7.77
CA GLU A 140 18.28 7.24 -7.80
C GLU A 140 18.23 8.12 -6.55
N SER A 141 17.02 8.40 -6.05
CA SER A 141 16.83 9.26 -4.89
C SER A 141 17.09 8.52 -3.58
N ALA A 142 16.90 7.21 -3.53
CA ALA A 142 16.94 6.42 -2.30
C ALA A 142 18.24 6.52 -1.48
N PRO A 143 19.46 6.52 -2.07
CA PRO A 143 20.71 6.65 -1.33
C PRO A 143 20.80 7.94 -0.50
N ASN A 144 20.18 9.02 -0.99
CA ASN A 144 20.25 10.35 -0.39
C ASN A 144 19.21 10.57 0.72
N ILE A 145 18.31 9.61 0.94
CA ILE A 145 17.23 9.73 1.92
C ILE A 145 17.64 9.09 3.24
N THR A 146 17.56 9.92 4.29
CA THR A 146 17.63 9.50 5.69
C THR A 146 16.30 9.80 6.35
N ILE A 147 15.59 8.75 6.78
CA ILE A 147 14.31 8.91 7.48
C ILE A 147 14.62 9.38 8.90
N SER A 148 14.50 10.68 9.16
CA SER A 148 14.59 11.22 10.51
C SER A 148 13.30 10.91 11.26
N LYS A 149 13.40 10.45 12.52
CA LYS A 149 12.22 10.27 13.39
C LYS A 149 11.66 11.64 13.72
N LYS A 150 10.74 12.17 12.92
CA LYS A 150 9.84 13.24 13.34
C LYS A 150 8.66 13.29 12.40
N TYR A 151 7.54 12.64 12.76
CA TYR A 151 6.21 13.22 12.62
C TYR A 151 5.22 12.55 13.59
N ASN A 152 4.45 13.38 14.28
CA ASN A 152 3.39 12.97 15.21
C ASN A 152 2.24 12.31 14.43
N ILE A 153 2.03 11.01 14.64
CA ILE A 153 0.97 10.16 14.04
C ILE A 153 -0.47 10.62 14.41
N LYS A 154 -0.63 11.73 15.14
CA LYS A 154 -1.95 12.21 15.60
C LYS A 154 -2.91 12.63 14.48
N GLN A 155 -2.46 12.86 13.24
CA GLN A 155 -3.34 13.25 12.13
C GLN A 155 -3.91 12.08 11.29
N PHE A 156 -3.44 10.84 11.45
CA PHE A 156 -3.94 9.72 10.62
C PHE A 156 -5.23 9.08 11.14
N ASN A 157 -5.64 9.36 12.38
CA ASN A 157 -6.80 8.72 13.01
C ASN A 157 -8.15 9.44 12.81
N GLU A 158 -8.19 10.64 12.22
CA GLU A 158 -9.46 11.40 12.14
C GLU A 158 -10.31 11.12 10.88
N ASN A 159 -9.79 10.40 9.88
CA ASN A 159 -10.49 10.21 8.60
C ASN A 159 -10.91 8.77 8.29
N ILE A 160 -10.93 7.88 9.29
CA ILE A 160 -11.52 6.56 9.14
C ILE A 160 -12.69 6.47 10.13
N ARG A 161 -13.86 6.97 9.72
CA ARG A 161 -15.10 6.66 10.43
C ARG A 161 -15.51 5.20 10.16
N PRO A 162 -16.09 4.51 11.16
CA PRO A 162 -16.58 3.14 11.05
C PRO A 162 -17.72 2.99 10.05
#